data_AF-A0AAJ6L1M7-F1
#
_entry.id   AF-A0AAJ6L1M7-F1
#
_cell.length_a   1.000
_cell.length_b   1.000
_cell.length_c   1.000
_cell.angle_alpha   90.00
_cell.angle_beta   90.00
_cell.angle_gamma   90.00
#
_symmetry.space_group_name_H-M   'P 1'
#
loop_
_entity.id
_entity.type
_entity.pdbx_description
1 polymer ?
#
loop_
_entity_poly.entity_id
_entity_poly.type
_entity_poly.pdbx_seq_one_letter_code
_entity_poly.pdbx_strand_id
1 'polypeptide(L)'
;MTQTQPVETIAQPRHAPVAVPSAGQPYEYRRQPLVEPDWTRFPGWRHVTRDQWESAQWQRVNCVKNVKQLRAVLGDLVDESFYADVQADQQALATMSMLVPPQMINTMVPFAPPTTEALLADPIRRYMIPVASDRRTDWPSHPYASRDSLHEHDMWVAEGLTHRYPTKVLAELLSTCPQYCGHCTRMDLVGNSTPAVDKLKLTLKPVDRYDAHISYLKAHPGVRDVVVSGGDVANVPWRNLESYLMRLLELETVRDIRLATKALMGLPQHWLQPDVVEGLERVARTAARRGVNLAIHTHVNHAQSLTPLVAKAAQTALDVGVRDVRNQGVLMRGVNATTPELLDLCFALQGEAGILPYYFYMCDMIPNAEHWRVPVWHAQQLQHDIMGYLPGYATPRIVCDVPFVGKRWVHMLTDYDRDRGISYWTKNYRTSIESADLEALNKRYAYYDPIDTLPDSGQQWWTDHRDD
;
A
#
# COMPACT_ATOMS: atom_id res chain seq x y z
N MET A 1 48.15 -32.39 -46.56
CA MET A 1 46.70 -32.22 -46.73
C MET A 1 46.02 -32.65 -45.46
N THR A 2 45.67 -31.69 -44.62
CA THR A 2 44.68 -31.84 -43.55
C THR A 2 44.23 -30.42 -43.20
N GLN A 3 43.13 -30.01 -43.81
CA GLN A 3 42.48 -28.72 -43.57
C GLN A 3 41.81 -28.76 -42.19
N THR A 4 42.23 -27.89 -41.30
CA THR A 4 41.50 -27.56 -40.07
C THR A 4 40.30 -26.67 -40.42
N GLN A 5 39.09 -27.16 -40.17
CA GLN A 5 37.86 -26.36 -40.27
C GLN A 5 37.80 -25.31 -39.14
N PRO A 6 37.29 -24.09 -39.38
CA PRO A 6 37.00 -23.14 -38.32
C PRO A 6 35.71 -23.51 -37.58
N VAL A 7 35.74 -23.34 -36.26
CA VAL A 7 34.59 -23.50 -35.35
C VAL A 7 33.54 -22.43 -35.67
N GLU A 8 32.31 -22.85 -35.95
CA GLU A 8 31.16 -21.95 -36.09
C GLU A 8 30.81 -21.34 -34.73
N THR A 9 30.97 -20.02 -34.62
CA THR A 9 30.47 -19.23 -33.50
C THR A 9 28.95 -19.17 -33.60
N ILE A 10 28.24 -19.85 -32.68
CA ILE A 10 26.78 -19.77 -32.57
C ILE A 10 26.41 -18.32 -32.23
N ALA A 11 25.69 -17.68 -33.16
CA ALA A 11 25.23 -16.31 -33.04
C ALA A 11 24.20 -16.17 -31.93
N GLN A 12 24.42 -15.22 -31.01
CA GLN A 12 23.41 -14.76 -30.06
C GLN A 12 22.19 -14.20 -30.81
N PRO A 13 20.96 -14.42 -30.32
CA PRO A 13 19.76 -13.86 -30.94
C PRO A 13 19.83 -12.34 -30.92
N ARG A 14 19.73 -11.73 -32.10
CA ARG A 14 19.70 -10.27 -32.27
C ARG A 14 18.41 -9.74 -31.66
N HIS A 15 18.53 -9.05 -30.53
CA HIS A 15 17.46 -8.22 -29.99
C HIS A 15 16.99 -7.23 -31.08
N ALA A 16 15.68 -7.09 -31.25
CA ALA A 16 15.09 -6.03 -32.04
C ALA A 16 15.62 -4.67 -31.54
N PRO A 17 15.90 -3.70 -32.43
CA PRO A 17 16.43 -2.41 -32.01
C PRO A 17 15.42 -1.72 -31.10
N VAL A 18 15.81 -1.55 -29.84
CA VAL A 18 15.13 -0.68 -28.89
C VAL A 18 15.08 0.70 -29.54
N ALA A 19 13.89 1.28 -29.67
CA ALA A 19 13.73 2.64 -30.16
C ALA A 19 14.65 3.55 -29.35
N VAL A 20 15.60 4.21 -30.01
CA VAL A 20 16.49 5.17 -29.37
C VAL A 20 15.60 6.27 -28.79
N PRO A 21 15.54 6.45 -27.45
CA PRO A 21 14.76 7.55 -26.89
C PRO A 21 15.34 8.86 -27.42
N SER A 22 14.49 9.83 -27.75
CA SER A 22 14.90 11.17 -28.17
C SER A 22 16.03 11.70 -27.29
N ALA A 23 17.02 12.40 -27.87
CA ALA A 23 18.25 12.89 -27.23
C ALA A 23 18.08 13.88 -26.04
N GLY A 24 16.90 13.95 -25.40
CA GLY A 24 16.60 14.76 -24.23
C GLY A 24 16.66 13.97 -22.91
N GLN A 25 16.41 14.67 -21.81
CA GLN A 25 16.37 14.10 -20.47
C GLN A 25 15.20 13.09 -20.33
N PRO A 26 15.38 11.88 -19.76
CA PRO A 26 14.32 10.86 -19.66
C PRO A 26 13.06 11.29 -18.89
N TYR A 27 13.20 12.24 -17.95
CA TYR A 27 12.10 12.84 -17.20
C TYR A 27 12.33 14.35 -17.06
N GLU A 28 11.33 15.14 -17.40
CA GLU A 28 11.34 16.59 -17.25
C GLU A 28 10.38 16.99 -16.12
N TYR A 29 10.93 17.48 -15.01
CA TYR A 29 10.11 17.97 -13.91
C TYR A 29 9.29 19.18 -14.34
N ARG A 30 7.98 19.12 -14.07
CA ARG A 30 7.08 20.27 -14.15
C ARG A 30 6.30 20.36 -12.86
N ARG A 31 6.40 21.51 -12.19
CA ARG A 31 5.60 21.77 -11.00
C ARG A 31 4.12 21.73 -11.37
N GLN A 32 3.37 20.84 -10.73
CA GLN A 32 1.92 20.73 -10.87
C GLN A 32 1.26 21.09 -9.53
N PRO A 33 0.58 22.24 -9.42
CA PRO A 33 -0.17 22.57 -8.23
C PRO A 33 -1.25 21.52 -7.95
N LEU A 34 -1.53 21.25 -6.67
CA LEU A 34 -2.63 20.37 -6.31
C LEU A 34 -3.97 21.02 -6.68
N VAL A 35 -4.87 20.20 -7.21
CA VAL A 35 -6.22 20.62 -7.60
C VAL A 35 -7.21 19.80 -6.79
N GLU A 36 -8.27 20.46 -6.30
CA GLU A 36 -9.45 19.74 -5.81
C GLU A 36 -10.40 19.57 -7.00
N PRO A 37 -10.63 18.34 -7.48
CA PRO A 37 -11.55 18.10 -8.58
C PRO A 37 -12.97 18.56 -8.23
N ASP A 38 -13.72 19.02 -9.23
CA ASP A 38 -15.12 19.41 -9.01
C ASP A 38 -15.99 18.17 -8.77
N TRP A 39 -16.37 17.93 -7.51
CA TRP A 39 -17.22 16.81 -7.12
C TRP A 39 -18.65 16.93 -7.65
N THR A 40 -19.09 18.12 -8.05
CA THR A 40 -20.44 18.33 -8.59
C THR A 40 -20.59 17.83 -10.03
N ARG A 41 -19.49 17.42 -10.68
CA ARG A 41 -19.48 16.76 -11.99
C ARG A 41 -20.21 15.41 -11.96
N PHE A 42 -20.29 14.76 -10.80
CA PHE A 42 -21.03 13.52 -10.62
C PHE A 42 -22.52 13.80 -10.40
N PRO A 43 -23.44 13.16 -11.15
CA PRO A 43 -24.88 13.34 -10.99
C PRO A 43 -25.36 13.20 -9.53
N GLY A 44 -24.88 12.19 -8.81
CA GLY A 44 -25.28 11.95 -7.42
C GLY A 44 -24.77 12.99 -6.41
N TRP A 45 -23.81 13.84 -6.78
CA TRP A 45 -23.24 14.88 -5.92
C TRP A 45 -23.41 16.30 -6.45
N ARG A 46 -24.22 16.50 -7.49
CA ARG A 46 -24.48 17.81 -8.13
C ARG A 46 -24.92 18.91 -7.15
N HIS A 47 -25.57 18.53 -6.05
CA HIS A 47 -26.10 19.46 -5.04
C HIS A 47 -25.33 19.43 -3.71
N VAL A 48 -24.19 18.73 -3.67
CA VAL A 48 -23.37 18.65 -2.46
C VAL A 48 -22.61 19.96 -2.28
N THR A 49 -22.87 20.61 -1.14
CA THR A 49 -22.20 21.85 -0.75
C THR A 49 -20.75 21.60 -0.30
N ARG A 50 -19.94 22.65 -0.28
CA ARG A 50 -18.58 22.59 0.28
C ARG A 50 -18.56 22.14 1.74
N ASP A 51 -19.48 22.64 2.57
CA ASP A 51 -19.55 22.27 3.99
C ASP A 51 -19.83 20.78 4.18
N GLN A 52 -20.69 20.21 3.33
CA GLN A 52 -20.90 18.77 3.28
C GLN A 52 -19.66 18.03 2.80
N TRP A 53 -19.01 18.50 1.73
CA TRP A 53 -17.80 17.89 1.19
C TRP A 53 -16.65 17.84 2.21
N GLU A 54 -16.47 18.94 2.96
CA GLU A 54 -15.44 19.09 3.98
C GLU A 54 -15.83 18.45 5.33
N SER A 55 -17.04 17.88 5.44
CA SER A 55 -17.47 17.12 6.62
C SER A 55 -17.03 15.66 6.57
N ALA A 56 -16.20 15.26 7.55
CA ALA A 56 -15.79 13.86 7.72
C ALA A 56 -17.00 12.91 7.90
N GLN A 57 -18.04 13.38 8.58
CA GLN A 57 -19.26 12.60 8.79
C GLN A 57 -20.02 12.40 7.48
N TRP A 58 -20.15 13.45 6.67
CA TRP A 58 -20.82 13.33 5.36
C TRP A 58 -20.07 12.37 4.45
N GLN A 59 -18.73 12.48 4.38
CA GLN A 59 -17.89 11.57 3.60
C GLN A 59 -18.11 10.10 4.02
N ARG A 60 -18.12 9.80 5.33
CA ARG A 60 -18.35 8.45 5.86
C ARG A 60 -19.74 7.89 5.54
N VAL A 61 -20.78 8.71 5.69
CA VAL A 61 -22.17 8.30 5.40
C VAL A 61 -22.37 8.02 3.92
N ASN A 62 -21.68 8.76 3.05
CA ASN A 62 -21.78 8.67 1.60
C ASN A 62 -20.71 7.78 0.95
N CYS A 63 -19.94 7.00 1.72
CA CYS A 63 -19.07 5.98 1.15
C CYS A 63 -19.89 5.01 0.29
N VAL A 64 -19.41 4.76 -0.92
CA VAL A 64 -19.99 3.78 -1.85
C VAL A 64 -19.59 2.37 -1.43
N LYS A 65 -20.58 1.49 -1.23
CA LYS A 65 -20.41 0.13 -0.69
C LYS A 65 -20.86 -0.98 -1.62
N ASN A 66 -21.58 -0.65 -2.68
CA ASN A 66 -22.10 -1.60 -3.65
C ASN A 66 -22.39 -0.91 -4.99
N VAL A 67 -22.61 -1.70 -6.04
CA VAL A 67 -22.83 -1.23 -7.41
C VAL A 67 -24.07 -0.33 -7.52
N LYS A 68 -25.12 -0.59 -6.74
CA LYS A 68 -26.31 0.28 -6.67
C LYS A 68 -25.95 1.69 -6.20
N GLN A 69 -25.12 1.81 -5.17
CA GLN A 69 -24.65 3.11 -4.68
C GLN A 69 -23.68 3.78 -5.65
N LEU A 70 -22.78 3.02 -6.29
CA LEU A 70 -21.88 3.55 -7.31
C LEU A 70 -22.67 4.15 -8.48
N ARG A 71 -23.71 3.44 -8.92
CA ARG A 71 -24.65 3.91 -9.95
C ARG A 71 -25.42 5.16 -9.54
N ALA A 72 -25.80 5.27 -8.26
CA ALA A 72 -26.44 6.49 -7.77
C ALA A 72 -25.51 7.72 -7.85
N VAL A 73 -24.19 7.53 -7.82
CA VAL A 73 -23.19 8.59 -7.96
C VAL A 73 -22.91 8.90 -9.43
N LEU A 74 -22.54 7.88 -10.21
CA LEU A 74 -22.06 8.04 -11.59
C LEU A 74 -23.21 8.20 -12.61
N GLY A 75 -24.37 7.58 -12.38
CA GLY A 75 -25.50 7.59 -13.30
C GLY A 75 -25.13 7.03 -14.69
N ASP A 76 -25.64 7.68 -15.73
CA ASP A 76 -25.42 7.28 -17.13
C ASP A 76 -24.09 7.82 -17.71
N LEU A 77 -23.19 8.33 -16.87
CA LEU A 77 -21.85 8.74 -17.30
C LEU A 77 -20.98 7.55 -17.73
N VAL A 78 -21.29 6.37 -17.21
CA VAL A 78 -20.64 5.10 -17.55
C VAL A 78 -21.68 4.06 -17.92
N ASP A 79 -21.31 3.15 -18.80
CA ASP A 79 -22.21 2.17 -19.39
C ASP A 79 -22.60 1.07 -18.39
N GLU A 80 -23.71 0.39 -18.66
CA GLU A 80 -24.15 -0.80 -17.91
C GLU A 80 -23.07 -1.88 -17.80
N SER A 81 -22.24 -2.01 -18.83
CA SER A 81 -21.14 -2.98 -18.87
C SER A 81 -20.13 -2.74 -17.75
N PHE A 82 -19.82 -1.48 -17.41
CA PHE A 82 -18.92 -1.14 -16.32
C PHE A 82 -19.48 -1.62 -14.97
N TYR A 83 -20.74 -1.33 -14.69
CA TYR A 83 -21.39 -1.76 -13.46
C TYR A 83 -21.48 -3.28 -13.34
N ALA A 84 -21.75 -3.97 -14.45
CA ALA A 84 -21.75 -5.43 -14.51
C ALA A 84 -20.36 -6.01 -14.22
N ASP A 85 -19.31 -5.37 -14.74
CA ASP A 85 -17.92 -5.79 -14.55
C ASP A 85 -17.43 -5.61 -13.09
N VAL A 86 -17.79 -4.50 -12.45
CA VAL A 86 -17.59 -4.29 -11.00
C VAL A 86 -18.34 -5.35 -10.19
N GLN A 87 -19.58 -5.66 -10.57
CA GLN A 87 -20.41 -6.65 -9.88
C GLN A 87 -19.82 -8.06 -10.00
N ALA A 88 -19.29 -8.42 -11.17
CA ALA A 88 -18.63 -9.69 -11.42
C ALA A 88 -17.36 -9.85 -10.56
N ASP A 89 -16.52 -8.81 -10.46
CA ASP A 89 -15.34 -8.83 -9.57
C ASP A 89 -15.76 -9.08 -8.12
N GLN A 90 -16.72 -8.30 -7.62
CA GLN A 90 -17.18 -8.40 -6.23
C GLN A 90 -17.81 -9.77 -5.88
N GLN A 91 -18.37 -10.48 -6.87
CA GLN A 91 -18.98 -11.80 -6.66
C GLN A 91 -17.99 -12.95 -6.70
N ALA A 92 -16.92 -12.85 -7.50
CA ALA A 92 -16.07 -13.99 -7.80
C ALA A 92 -14.60 -13.82 -7.41
N LEU A 93 -14.06 -12.60 -7.42
CA LEU A 93 -12.61 -12.35 -7.41
C LEU A 93 -12.16 -11.41 -6.28
N ALA A 94 -13.03 -10.52 -5.82
CA ALA A 94 -12.68 -9.53 -4.81
C ALA A 94 -12.39 -10.15 -3.45
N THR A 95 -11.19 -9.89 -2.93
CA THR A 95 -10.78 -10.22 -1.55
C THR A 95 -11.25 -9.16 -0.53
N MET A 96 -11.66 -7.99 -1.03
CA MET A 96 -12.14 -6.87 -0.24
C MET A 96 -13.53 -6.45 -0.69
N SER A 97 -14.44 -6.26 0.27
CA SER A 97 -15.74 -5.63 0.01
C SER A 97 -15.54 -4.20 -0.48
N MET A 98 -16.38 -3.70 -1.37
CA MET A 98 -16.32 -2.30 -1.77
C MET A 98 -16.64 -1.35 -0.61
N LEU A 99 -15.76 -0.37 -0.38
CA LEU A 99 -15.99 0.77 0.49
C LEU A 99 -15.09 1.90 -0.01
N VAL A 100 -15.68 2.89 -0.69
CA VAL A 100 -14.92 3.98 -1.30
C VAL A 100 -15.51 5.33 -0.88
N PRO A 101 -14.75 6.18 -0.18
CA PRO A 101 -15.19 7.52 0.19
C PRO A 101 -15.43 8.40 -1.03
N PRO A 102 -16.36 9.38 -0.97
CA PRO A 102 -16.54 10.37 -2.02
C PRO A 102 -15.23 11.06 -2.42
N GLN A 103 -14.39 11.40 -1.44
CA GLN A 103 -13.03 11.95 -1.67
C GLN A 103 -12.24 11.14 -2.69
N MET A 104 -12.25 9.81 -2.59
CA MET A 104 -11.45 8.95 -3.46
C MET A 104 -12.03 8.87 -4.87
N ILE A 105 -13.36 8.72 -4.99
CA ILE A 105 -14.04 8.75 -6.30
C ILE A 105 -13.81 10.10 -6.98
N ASN A 106 -13.78 11.20 -6.23
CA ASN A 106 -13.51 12.53 -6.77
C ASN A 106 -12.14 12.65 -7.45
N THR A 107 -11.18 11.80 -7.08
CA THR A 107 -9.85 11.81 -7.69
C THR A 107 -9.74 10.97 -8.95
N MET A 108 -10.78 10.19 -9.29
CA MET A 108 -10.86 9.43 -10.54
C MET A 108 -11.33 10.34 -11.68
N VAL A 109 -10.62 10.30 -12.82
CA VAL A 109 -10.86 11.17 -13.98
C VAL A 109 -11.07 12.64 -13.53
N PRO A 110 -10.06 13.27 -12.90
CA PRO A 110 -10.26 14.47 -12.09
C PRO A 110 -10.63 15.74 -12.88
N PHE A 111 -10.42 15.75 -14.20
CA PHE A 111 -10.56 16.96 -15.02
C PHE A 111 -11.77 16.95 -15.98
N ALA A 112 -12.60 15.91 -15.94
CA ALA A 112 -13.80 15.80 -16.78
C ALA A 112 -14.84 14.88 -16.11
N PRO A 113 -16.13 14.95 -16.50
CA PRO A 113 -17.07 13.88 -16.20
C PRO A 113 -16.52 12.54 -16.74
N PRO A 114 -16.47 11.46 -15.94
CA PRO A 114 -15.92 10.19 -16.39
C PRO A 114 -16.74 9.59 -17.53
N THR A 115 -16.06 9.03 -18.53
CA THR A 115 -16.63 8.05 -19.45
C THR A 115 -16.23 6.64 -19.00
N THR A 116 -16.88 5.59 -19.53
CA THR A 116 -16.49 4.20 -19.26
C THR A 116 -15.01 3.96 -19.54
N GLU A 117 -14.54 4.37 -20.72
CA GLU A 117 -13.14 4.20 -21.14
C GLU A 117 -12.17 4.93 -20.21
N ALA A 118 -12.45 6.20 -19.91
CA ALA A 118 -11.59 7.00 -19.05
C ALA A 118 -11.52 6.43 -17.62
N LEU A 119 -12.64 5.95 -17.09
CA LEU A 119 -12.69 5.36 -15.75
C LEU A 119 -11.97 4.01 -15.69
N LEU A 120 -12.10 3.16 -16.72
CA LEU A 120 -11.36 1.90 -16.81
C LEU A 120 -9.84 2.12 -16.85
N ALA A 121 -9.40 3.17 -17.55
CA ALA A 121 -8.00 3.57 -17.63
C ALA A 121 -7.47 4.27 -16.37
N ASP A 122 -8.35 4.74 -15.48
CA ASP A 122 -7.96 5.56 -14.33
C ASP A 122 -7.18 4.76 -13.26
N PRO A 123 -5.97 5.23 -12.86
CA PRO A 123 -5.09 4.51 -11.94
C PRO A 123 -5.66 4.39 -10.52
N ILE A 124 -6.44 5.38 -10.05
CA ILE A 124 -7.08 5.32 -8.73
C ILE A 124 -8.20 4.28 -8.74
N ARG A 125 -9.00 4.26 -9.81
CA ARG A 125 -10.04 3.24 -10.00
C ARG A 125 -9.44 1.84 -9.99
N ARG A 126 -8.29 1.60 -10.64
CA ARG A 126 -7.64 0.27 -10.70
C ARG A 126 -7.54 -0.41 -9.34
N TYR A 127 -7.18 0.33 -8.30
CA TYR A 127 -6.95 -0.25 -6.99
C TYR A 127 -8.05 0.02 -5.95
N MET A 128 -8.98 0.96 -6.21
CA MET A 128 -10.09 1.26 -5.30
C MET A 128 -11.42 0.61 -5.72
N ILE A 129 -11.65 0.46 -7.03
CA ILE A 129 -12.83 -0.20 -7.60
C ILE A 129 -12.33 -1.15 -8.70
N PRO A 130 -11.72 -2.30 -8.34
CA PRO A 130 -11.31 -3.30 -9.32
C PRO A 130 -12.52 -3.81 -10.12
N VAL A 131 -12.29 -4.15 -11.38
CA VAL A 131 -13.29 -4.78 -12.26
C VAL A 131 -12.80 -6.16 -12.70
N ALA A 132 -13.69 -7.06 -13.10
CA ALA A 132 -13.28 -8.42 -13.44
C ALA A 132 -12.38 -8.44 -14.68
N SER A 133 -12.59 -7.51 -15.62
CA SER A 133 -11.72 -7.36 -16.80
C SER A 133 -10.30 -6.86 -16.50
N ASP A 134 -10.02 -6.31 -15.30
CA ASP A 134 -8.64 -6.00 -14.89
C ASP A 134 -7.86 -7.28 -14.52
N ARG A 135 -8.57 -8.34 -14.12
CA ARG A 135 -7.98 -9.53 -13.52
C ARG A 135 -7.43 -10.44 -14.60
N ARG A 136 -6.29 -11.07 -14.29
CA ARG A 136 -5.77 -12.16 -15.10
C ARG A 136 -6.69 -13.38 -14.98
N THR A 137 -6.93 -14.06 -16.10
CA THR A 137 -7.75 -15.28 -16.16
C THR A 137 -6.91 -16.56 -16.16
N ASP A 138 -5.65 -16.47 -16.55
CA ASP A 138 -4.70 -17.60 -16.57
C ASP A 138 -4.06 -17.83 -15.20
N TRP A 139 -3.51 -16.78 -14.60
CA TRP A 139 -2.88 -16.75 -13.28
C TRP A 139 -3.41 -15.56 -12.47
N PRO A 140 -4.65 -15.63 -11.95
CA PRO A 140 -5.17 -14.58 -11.07
C PRO A 140 -4.36 -14.48 -9.76
N SER A 141 -3.79 -15.61 -9.32
CA SER A 141 -2.94 -15.74 -8.13
C SER A 141 -1.70 -16.55 -8.47
N HIS A 142 -0.55 -16.18 -7.91
CA HIS A 142 0.63 -17.05 -7.89
C HIS A 142 0.33 -18.36 -7.14
N PRO A 143 0.95 -19.51 -7.49
CA PRO A 143 0.83 -20.76 -6.72
C PRO A 143 1.17 -20.61 -5.23
N TYR A 144 2.11 -19.72 -4.92
CA TYR A 144 2.55 -19.40 -3.55
C TYR A 144 1.80 -18.20 -2.93
N ALA A 145 0.72 -17.73 -3.53
CA ALA A 145 -0.08 -16.67 -2.94
C ALA A 145 -0.81 -17.18 -1.68
N SER A 146 -0.81 -16.37 -0.62
CA SER A 146 -1.44 -16.72 0.64
C SER A 146 -2.23 -15.54 1.20
N ARG A 147 -3.26 -15.87 2.00
CA ARG A 147 -4.09 -14.88 2.68
C ARG A 147 -3.30 -14.10 3.73
N ASP A 148 -2.47 -14.80 4.51
CA ASP A 148 -1.46 -14.20 5.38
C ASP A 148 -0.08 -14.34 4.72
N SER A 149 0.11 -13.64 3.60
CA SER A 149 1.33 -13.73 2.79
C SER A 149 2.62 -13.35 3.55
N LEU A 150 2.50 -12.64 4.67
CA LEU A 150 3.63 -12.19 5.47
C LEU A 150 3.74 -12.90 6.83
N HIS A 151 2.84 -13.82 7.16
CA HIS A 151 2.78 -14.49 8.47
C HIS A 151 2.64 -13.50 9.64
N GLU A 152 1.81 -12.46 9.47
CA GLU A 152 1.54 -11.46 10.53
C GLU A 152 0.74 -12.06 11.68
N HIS A 153 -0.23 -12.93 11.39
CA HIS A 153 -1.07 -13.59 12.39
C HIS A 153 -0.27 -14.65 13.16
N ASP A 154 0.54 -15.45 12.46
CA ASP A 154 1.42 -16.45 13.08
C ASP A 154 2.42 -15.83 14.08
N MET A 155 2.73 -14.54 13.91
CA MET A 155 3.65 -13.77 14.75
C MET A 155 2.93 -12.90 15.80
N TRP A 156 1.64 -13.12 16.04
CA TRP A 156 0.91 -12.48 17.13
C TRP A 156 1.38 -12.96 18.51
N VAL A 157 1.80 -12.02 19.34
CA VAL A 157 2.15 -12.25 20.76
C VAL A 157 1.03 -11.87 21.71
N ALA A 158 0.06 -11.12 21.19
CA ALA A 158 -1.29 -10.89 21.71
C ALA A 158 -2.19 -10.64 20.49
N GLU A 159 -3.51 -10.78 20.62
CA GLU A 159 -4.44 -10.58 19.50
C GLU A 159 -4.26 -9.18 18.88
N GLY A 160 -3.85 -9.09 17.61
CA GLY A 160 -3.55 -7.82 16.94
C GLY A 160 -2.24 -7.16 17.35
N LEU A 161 -1.31 -7.87 18.01
CA LEU A 161 0.05 -7.39 18.27
C LEU A 161 1.08 -8.32 17.63
N THR A 162 1.59 -7.96 16.46
CA THR A 162 2.63 -8.70 15.75
C THR A 162 4.02 -8.27 16.20
N HIS A 163 4.86 -9.23 16.64
CA HIS A 163 6.26 -8.99 16.99
C HIS A 163 7.20 -9.78 16.05
N ARG A 164 7.34 -9.28 14.80
CA ARG A 164 8.21 -9.89 13.78
C ARG A 164 9.69 -9.55 13.98
N TYR A 165 10.00 -8.31 14.34
CA TYR A 165 11.37 -7.78 14.34
C TYR A 165 11.86 -7.59 15.78
N PRO A 166 13.17 -7.71 16.07
CA PRO A 166 13.67 -7.73 17.45
C PRO A 166 13.32 -6.52 18.34
N THR A 167 13.08 -5.35 17.74
CA THR A 167 12.95 -4.08 18.47
C THR A 167 11.65 -3.35 18.19
N LYS A 168 10.75 -3.92 17.36
CA LYS A 168 9.56 -3.24 16.90
C LYS A 168 8.36 -4.15 16.71
N VAL A 169 7.20 -3.61 17.02
CA VAL A 169 5.91 -4.29 16.91
C VAL A 169 4.95 -3.53 16.01
N LEU A 170 3.96 -4.25 15.49
CA LEU A 170 2.76 -3.71 14.85
C LEU A 170 1.57 -3.97 15.76
N ALA A 171 0.89 -2.90 16.17
CA ALA A 171 -0.33 -2.95 16.98
C ALA A 171 -1.54 -2.59 16.13
N GLU A 172 -2.35 -3.59 15.79
CA GLU A 172 -3.59 -3.46 15.05
C GLU A 172 -4.76 -3.23 16.03
N LEU A 173 -5.24 -1.98 16.10
CA LEU A 173 -6.25 -1.58 17.07
C LEU A 173 -7.69 -1.94 16.65
N LEU A 174 -7.93 -2.27 15.39
CA LEU A 174 -9.22 -2.73 14.87
C LEU A 174 -9.04 -3.31 13.47
N SER A 175 -10.04 -4.04 12.96
CA SER A 175 -9.99 -4.69 11.65
C SER A 175 -10.83 -3.97 10.58
N THR A 176 -11.03 -2.65 10.67
CA THR A 176 -11.82 -1.90 9.68
C THR A 176 -11.10 -0.65 9.18
N CYS A 177 -11.45 -0.20 7.98
CA CYS A 177 -10.92 1.01 7.37
C CYS A 177 -12.09 1.93 6.97
N PRO A 178 -11.87 3.24 6.78
CA PRO A 178 -12.85 4.11 6.13
C PRO A 178 -12.96 3.86 4.61
N GLN A 179 -12.03 3.08 4.05
CA GLN A 179 -11.96 2.71 2.64
C GLN A 179 -11.27 1.34 2.48
N TYR A 180 -11.64 0.54 1.48
CA TYR A 180 -10.97 -0.73 1.21
C TYR A 180 -10.23 -0.70 -0.13
N CYS A 181 -8.95 -1.05 -0.09
CA CYS A 181 -8.08 -1.14 -1.27
C CYS A 181 -8.11 -2.56 -1.82
N GLY A 182 -8.19 -2.74 -3.13
CA GLY A 182 -8.15 -4.07 -3.76
C GLY A 182 -6.85 -4.83 -3.49
N HIS A 183 -5.74 -4.13 -3.25
CA HIS A 183 -4.41 -4.68 -2.96
C HIS A 183 -4.12 -4.77 -1.44
N CYS A 184 -5.13 -4.87 -0.58
CA CYS A 184 -4.91 -4.89 0.87
C CYS A 184 -4.13 -6.15 1.29
N THR A 185 -2.89 -5.99 1.77
CA THR A 185 -2.08 -7.08 2.31
C THR A 185 -2.80 -7.85 3.42
N ARG A 186 -3.55 -7.12 4.27
CA ARG A 186 -4.31 -7.65 5.40
C ARG A 186 -5.74 -8.01 5.04
N MET A 187 -5.98 -8.42 3.79
CA MET A 187 -7.33 -8.75 3.32
C MET A 187 -7.95 -9.93 4.07
N ASP A 188 -7.13 -10.74 4.74
CA ASP A 188 -7.52 -11.86 5.57
C ASP A 188 -8.19 -11.42 6.88
N LEU A 189 -7.86 -10.25 7.42
CA LEU A 189 -8.39 -9.69 8.68
C LEU A 189 -9.29 -8.47 8.45
N VAL A 190 -8.92 -7.58 7.54
CA VAL A 190 -9.51 -6.24 7.44
C VAL A 190 -10.82 -6.25 6.63
N GLY A 191 -11.90 -5.76 7.22
CA GLY A 191 -13.20 -5.53 6.59
C GLY A 191 -14.17 -6.69 6.73
N ASN A 192 -15.23 -6.67 5.92
CA ASN A 192 -16.23 -7.74 5.90
C ASN A 192 -15.75 -8.89 5.01
N SER A 193 -16.17 -10.12 5.35
CA SER A 193 -16.02 -11.29 4.47
C SER A 193 -16.66 -11.01 3.10
N THR A 194 -15.99 -11.47 2.04
CA THR A 194 -16.50 -11.46 0.67
C THR A 194 -16.89 -12.90 0.27
N PRO A 195 -17.57 -13.11 -0.86
CA PRO A 195 -17.83 -14.46 -1.36
C PRO A 195 -16.54 -15.27 -1.57
N ALA A 196 -15.42 -14.62 -1.90
CA ALA A 196 -14.14 -15.27 -2.15
C ALA A 196 -13.31 -15.50 -0.87
N VAL A 197 -13.49 -14.68 0.18
CA VAL A 197 -12.64 -14.69 1.37
C VAL A 197 -13.45 -14.51 2.65
N ASP A 198 -13.45 -15.52 3.52
CA ASP A 198 -13.99 -15.40 4.87
C ASP A 198 -12.95 -14.87 5.86
N LYS A 199 -13.17 -13.69 6.43
CA LYS A 199 -12.15 -12.94 7.18
C LYS A 199 -12.06 -13.34 8.65
N LEU A 200 -10.83 -13.30 9.16
CA LEU A 200 -10.51 -13.39 10.57
C LEU A 200 -11.15 -12.21 11.33
N LYS A 201 -11.36 -12.40 12.64
CA LYS A 201 -11.95 -11.40 13.51
C LYS A 201 -11.12 -11.24 14.76
N LEU A 202 -10.99 -9.99 15.21
CA LEU A 202 -10.52 -9.68 16.54
C LEU A 202 -11.66 -10.02 17.51
N THR A 203 -11.43 -10.98 18.39
CA THR A 203 -12.43 -11.55 19.30
C THR A 203 -12.42 -10.89 20.68
N LEU A 204 -11.28 -10.32 21.10
CA LEU A 204 -11.18 -9.61 22.36
C LEU A 204 -11.87 -8.24 22.27
N LYS A 205 -12.46 -7.82 23.40
CA LYS A 205 -12.94 -6.45 23.52
C LYS A 205 -11.75 -5.49 23.37
N PRO A 206 -11.94 -4.30 22.77
CA PRO A 206 -10.84 -3.36 22.55
C PRO A 206 -10.04 -3.05 23.82
N VAL A 207 -10.68 -2.86 24.97
CA VAL A 207 -9.99 -2.58 26.24
C VAL A 207 -9.06 -3.72 26.66
N ASP A 208 -9.56 -4.96 26.65
CA ASP A 208 -8.79 -6.15 27.05
C ASP A 208 -7.61 -6.39 26.10
N ARG A 209 -7.84 -6.18 24.81
CA ARG A 209 -6.80 -6.28 23.77
C ARG A 209 -5.71 -5.22 23.96
N TYR A 210 -6.09 -3.96 24.17
CA TYR A 210 -5.12 -2.89 24.40
C TYR A 210 -4.33 -3.11 25.69
N ASP A 211 -4.97 -3.65 26.73
CA ASP A 211 -4.32 -4.02 27.98
C ASP A 211 -3.33 -5.18 27.79
N ALA A 212 -3.67 -6.18 26.97
CA ALA A 212 -2.75 -7.24 26.58
C ALA A 212 -1.54 -6.67 25.81
N HIS A 213 -1.75 -5.72 24.89
CA HIS A 213 -0.65 -5.09 24.16
C HIS A 213 0.33 -4.37 25.11
N ILE A 214 -0.19 -3.51 25.99
CA ILE A 214 0.62 -2.73 26.92
C ILE A 214 1.32 -3.65 27.94
N SER A 215 0.63 -4.70 28.42
CA SER A 215 1.23 -5.71 29.30
C SER A 215 2.41 -6.41 28.64
N TYR A 216 2.26 -6.81 27.37
CA TYR A 216 3.36 -7.40 26.60
C TYR A 216 4.55 -6.45 26.49
N LEU A 217 4.32 -5.18 26.12
CA LEU A 217 5.41 -4.21 25.96
C LEU A 217 6.14 -3.91 27.28
N LYS A 218 5.43 -3.88 28.41
CA LYS A 218 6.06 -3.76 29.74
C LYS A 218 6.97 -4.95 30.06
N ALA A 219 6.58 -6.16 29.66
CA ALA A 219 7.35 -7.37 29.87
C ALA A 219 8.54 -7.53 28.88
N HIS A 220 8.58 -6.74 27.80
CA HIS A 220 9.56 -6.87 26.72
C HIS A 220 10.30 -5.55 26.46
N PRO A 221 11.23 -5.14 27.35
CA PRO A 221 11.89 -3.84 27.26
C PRO A 221 12.82 -3.68 26.03
N GLY A 222 13.09 -4.75 25.29
CA GLY A 222 13.80 -4.68 24.00
C GLY A 222 12.99 -4.01 22.88
N VAL A 223 11.67 -3.90 23.03
CA VAL A 223 10.81 -3.20 22.08
C VAL A 223 10.88 -1.69 22.32
N ARG A 224 11.20 -0.94 21.27
CA ARG A 224 11.32 0.52 21.29
C ARG A 224 10.51 1.25 20.22
N ASP A 225 10.03 0.56 19.19
CA ASP A 225 9.30 1.15 18.07
C ASP A 225 7.94 0.45 17.90
N VAL A 226 6.86 1.24 17.93
CA VAL A 226 5.49 0.76 17.85
C VAL A 226 4.81 1.38 16.63
N VAL A 227 4.46 0.55 15.64
CA VAL A 227 3.52 0.95 14.59
C VAL A 227 2.12 0.77 15.14
N VAL A 228 1.37 1.86 15.26
CA VAL A 228 -0.04 1.82 15.62
C VAL A 228 -0.84 1.87 14.33
N SER A 229 -1.56 0.78 14.08
CA SER A 229 -2.37 0.56 12.90
C SER A 229 -3.77 0.10 13.32
N GLY A 230 -4.52 -0.33 12.33
CA GLY A 230 -5.58 -1.31 12.43
C GLY A 230 -5.74 -1.86 11.01
N GLY A 231 -6.97 -1.90 10.53
CA GLY A 231 -7.22 -1.52 9.14
C GLY A 231 -6.72 -0.08 8.90
N ASP A 232 -7.23 0.89 9.65
CA ASP A 232 -6.79 2.29 9.59
C ASP A 232 -7.03 3.00 10.94
N VAL A 233 -6.04 3.74 11.47
CA VAL A 233 -6.20 4.41 12.77
C VAL A 233 -7.27 5.49 12.79
N ALA A 234 -7.61 6.08 11.64
CA ALA A 234 -8.72 7.06 11.55
C ALA A 234 -10.10 6.41 11.76
N ASN A 235 -10.19 5.08 11.74
CA ASN A 235 -11.42 4.37 12.07
C ASN A 235 -11.51 4.04 13.57
N VAL A 236 -10.47 4.34 14.35
CA VAL A 236 -10.50 4.22 15.81
C VAL A 236 -11.16 5.49 16.35
N PRO A 237 -12.17 5.40 17.23
CA PRO A 237 -12.69 6.59 17.92
C PRO A 237 -11.54 7.34 18.58
N TRP A 238 -11.42 8.65 18.33
CA TRP A 238 -10.23 9.42 18.69
C TRP A 238 -9.84 9.27 20.17
N ARG A 239 -10.81 9.31 21.09
CA ARG A 239 -10.58 9.12 22.54
C ARG A 239 -9.87 7.81 22.88
N ASN A 240 -10.17 6.73 22.14
CA ASN A 240 -9.56 5.42 22.35
C ASN A 240 -8.14 5.40 21.78
N LEU A 241 -7.92 6.02 20.62
CA LEU A 241 -6.59 6.16 20.02
C LEU A 241 -5.68 7.00 20.92
N GLU A 242 -6.14 8.17 21.36
CA GLU A 242 -5.40 9.04 22.28
C GLU A 242 -5.04 8.32 23.58
N SER A 243 -6.00 7.61 24.20
CA SER A 243 -5.74 6.82 25.41
C SER A 243 -4.65 5.76 25.19
N TYR A 244 -4.70 5.03 24.08
CA TYR A 244 -3.67 4.04 23.73
C TYR A 244 -2.29 4.68 23.52
N LEU A 245 -2.23 5.79 22.78
CA LEU A 245 -0.98 6.50 22.50
C LEU A 245 -0.35 7.08 23.77
N MET A 246 -1.15 7.64 24.68
CA MET A 246 -0.66 8.17 25.96
C MET A 246 -0.07 7.04 26.83
N ARG A 247 -0.71 5.86 26.85
CA ARG A 247 -0.18 4.67 27.53
C ARG A 247 1.13 4.17 26.92
N LEU A 248 1.31 4.27 25.59
CA LEU A 248 2.59 3.97 24.96
C LEU A 248 3.68 4.98 25.37
N LEU A 249 3.35 6.26 25.48
CA LEU A 249 4.27 7.33 25.89
C LEU A 249 4.69 7.24 27.37
N GLU A 250 3.95 6.48 28.18
CA GLU A 250 4.32 6.15 29.55
C GLU A 250 5.44 5.10 29.62
N LEU A 251 5.60 4.26 28.59
CA LEU A 251 6.64 3.23 28.53
C LEU A 251 8.01 3.83 28.24
N GLU A 252 8.95 3.71 29.19
CA GLU A 252 10.29 4.32 29.10
C GLU A 252 11.14 3.79 27.93
N THR A 253 10.85 2.59 27.45
CA THR A 253 11.58 1.92 26.37
C THR A 253 11.13 2.39 24.98
N VAL A 254 9.91 2.91 24.86
CA VAL A 254 9.36 3.37 23.58
C VAL A 254 10.02 4.68 23.16
N ARG A 255 10.55 4.71 21.94
CA ARG A 255 11.25 5.84 21.34
C ARG A 255 10.63 6.29 20.02
N ASP A 256 9.86 5.43 19.38
CA ASP A 256 9.25 5.71 18.08
C ASP A 256 7.80 5.20 18.06
N ILE A 257 6.86 6.07 17.69
CA ILE A 257 5.45 5.75 17.50
C ILE A 257 5.05 6.20 16.10
N ARG A 258 4.47 5.29 15.32
CA ARG A 258 4.12 5.54 13.92
C ARG A 258 2.65 5.22 13.69
N LEU A 259 1.85 6.23 13.35
CA LEU A 259 0.42 6.08 13.07
C LEU A 259 0.23 5.70 11.60
N ALA A 260 -0.31 4.51 11.30
CA ALA A 260 -0.58 4.07 9.94
C ALA A 260 -2.03 4.40 9.52
N THR A 261 -2.19 5.25 8.51
CA THR A 261 -3.50 5.74 8.05
C THR A 261 -3.51 6.05 6.56
N LYS A 262 -4.31 5.34 5.78
CA LYS A 262 -4.65 5.76 4.41
C LYS A 262 -5.70 6.87 4.43
N ALA A 263 -6.45 7.01 5.51
CA ALA A 263 -7.45 8.06 5.66
C ALA A 263 -6.88 9.47 5.58
N LEU A 264 -5.58 9.69 5.81
CA LEU A 264 -4.98 11.01 5.57
C LEU A 264 -5.18 11.48 4.11
N MET A 265 -5.17 10.54 3.14
CA MET A 265 -5.45 10.85 1.74
C MET A 265 -6.89 10.58 1.30
N GLY A 266 -7.52 9.52 1.81
CA GLY A 266 -8.89 9.15 1.37
C GLY A 266 -10.02 9.65 2.26
N LEU A 267 -9.71 10.29 3.38
CA LEU A 267 -10.65 10.97 4.27
C LEU A 267 -9.93 12.11 5.04
N PRO A 268 -9.28 13.06 4.35
CA PRO A 268 -8.49 14.12 4.99
C PRO A 268 -9.31 14.96 5.98
N GLN A 269 -10.62 15.09 5.73
CA GLN A 269 -11.58 15.77 6.60
C GLN A 269 -11.51 15.24 8.05
N HIS A 270 -11.24 13.94 8.25
CA HIS A 270 -11.14 13.36 9.59
C HIS A 270 -10.03 14.02 10.43
N TRP A 271 -8.89 14.28 9.79
CA TRP A 271 -7.69 14.85 10.40
C TRP A 271 -7.78 16.37 10.62
N LEU A 272 -8.84 16.99 10.11
CA LEU A 272 -9.12 18.42 10.25
C LEU A 272 -10.25 18.71 11.24
N GLN A 273 -10.83 17.67 11.86
CA GLN A 273 -11.84 17.85 12.90
C GLN A 273 -11.19 18.44 14.16
N PRO A 274 -11.83 19.42 14.83
CA PRO A 274 -11.23 20.08 16.00
C PRO A 274 -10.78 19.12 17.10
N ASP A 275 -11.61 18.12 17.43
CA ASP A 275 -11.30 17.14 18.49
C ASP A 275 -10.09 16.25 18.16
N VAL A 276 -9.94 15.87 16.89
CA VAL A 276 -8.79 15.11 16.38
C VAL A 276 -7.53 15.97 16.39
N VAL A 277 -7.59 17.22 15.92
CA VAL A 277 -6.44 18.14 15.88
C VAL A 277 -5.94 18.44 17.30
N GLU A 278 -6.84 18.83 18.21
CA GLU A 278 -6.51 19.13 19.60
C GLU A 278 -5.90 17.92 20.32
N GLY A 279 -6.45 16.72 20.08
CA GLY A 279 -5.88 15.51 20.65
C GLY A 279 -4.53 15.15 20.07
N LEU A 280 -4.36 15.28 18.75
CA LEU A 280 -3.08 15.01 18.09
C LEU A 280 -2.00 15.95 18.63
N GLU A 281 -2.35 17.21 18.87
CA GLU A 281 -1.46 18.18 19.52
C GLU A 281 -1.06 17.73 20.94
N ARG A 282 -2.00 17.27 21.77
CA ARG A 282 -1.71 16.75 23.12
C ARG A 282 -0.74 15.56 23.07
N VAL A 283 -0.97 14.62 22.16
CA VAL A 283 -0.09 13.46 21.97
C VAL A 283 1.29 13.90 21.49
N ALA A 284 1.35 14.76 20.46
CA ALA A 284 2.60 15.26 19.88
C ALA A 284 3.45 16.02 20.89
N ARG A 285 2.85 16.95 21.65
CA ARG A 285 3.54 17.68 22.73
C ARG A 285 4.07 16.74 23.80
N THR A 286 3.30 15.69 24.14
CA THR A 286 3.73 14.70 25.13
C THR A 286 4.88 13.85 24.59
N ALA A 287 4.81 13.40 23.34
CA ALA A 287 5.88 12.69 22.66
C ALA A 287 7.17 13.52 22.64
N ALA A 288 7.09 14.80 22.28
CA ALA A 288 8.23 15.71 22.29
C ALA A 288 8.85 15.84 23.70
N ARG A 289 8.05 16.04 24.76
CA ARG A 289 8.55 16.10 26.15
C ARG A 289 9.23 14.82 26.60
N ARG A 290 8.80 13.66 26.08
CA ARG A 290 9.36 12.33 26.39
C ARG A 290 10.51 11.93 25.47
N GLY A 291 10.84 12.75 24.47
CA GLY A 291 11.85 12.42 23.45
C GLY A 291 11.45 11.23 22.57
N VAL A 292 10.16 11.07 22.30
CA VAL A 292 9.59 10.03 21.43
C VAL A 292 9.29 10.64 20.05
N ASN A 293 9.73 9.97 18.99
CA ASN A 293 9.40 10.36 17.63
C ASN A 293 7.99 9.91 17.29
N LEU A 294 7.07 10.87 17.12
CA LEU A 294 5.73 10.62 16.60
C LEU A 294 5.69 10.94 15.10
N ALA A 295 5.33 9.96 14.27
CA ALA A 295 5.17 10.17 12.83
C ALA A 295 3.83 9.59 12.33
N ILE A 296 3.32 10.14 11.23
CA ILE A 296 2.20 9.58 10.49
C ILE A 296 2.73 8.92 9.21
N HIS A 297 2.30 7.70 8.95
CA HIS A 297 2.52 6.99 7.70
C HIS A 297 1.21 6.96 6.90
N THR A 298 1.16 7.73 5.81
CA THR A 298 0.07 7.69 4.82
C THR A 298 0.35 6.68 3.70
N HIS A 299 -0.62 6.47 2.83
CA HIS A 299 -0.61 5.43 1.80
C HIS A 299 -1.19 5.95 0.47
N VAL A 300 -0.46 6.83 -0.20
CA VAL A 300 -0.76 7.41 -1.52
C VAL A 300 -0.03 6.61 -2.59
N ASN A 301 -0.76 6.20 -3.62
CA ASN A 301 -0.24 5.40 -4.72
C ASN A 301 -0.20 6.13 -6.06
N HIS A 302 -0.84 7.30 -6.21
CA HIS A 302 -0.80 8.07 -7.44
C HIS A 302 -1.03 9.56 -7.17
N ALA A 303 -0.45 10.44 -8.00
CA ALA A 303 -0.45 11.89 -7.76
C ALA A 303 -1.87 12.50 -7.74
N GLN A 304 -2.82 11.95 -8.50
CA GLN A 304 -4.22 12.41 -8.52
C GLN A 304 -4.90 12.37 -7.15
N SER A 305 -4.45 11.50 -6.26
CA SER A 305 -4.98 11.40 -4.90
C SER A 305 -4.54 12.53 -3.97
N LEU A 306 -3.58 13.36 -4.38
CA LEU A 306 -3.11 14.50 -3.60
C LEU A 306 -3.94 15.72 -3.97
N THR A 307 -4.90 16.06 -3.12
CA THR A 307 -5.68 17.30 -3.25
C THR A 307 -5.18 18.36 -2.26
N PRO A 308 -5.54 19.64 -2.43
CA PRO A 308 -5.25 20.68 -1.45
C PRO A 308 -5.73 20.32 -0.03
N LEU A 309 -6.80 19.56 0.11
CA LEU A 309 -7.32 19.13 1.40
C LEU A 309 -6.42 18.08 2.07
N VAL A 310 -5.81 17.18 1.29
CA VAL A 310 -4.80 16.22 1.76
C VAL A 310 -3.54 16.94 2.23
N ALA A 311 -3.06 17.92 1.47
CA ALA A 311 -1.92 18.76 1.86
C ALA A 311 -2.22 19.54 3.15
N LYS A 312 -3.43 20.11 3.27
CA LYS A 312 -3.86 20.81 4.50
C LYS A 312 -3.87 19.87 5.71
N ALA A 313 -4.35 18.63 5.57
CA ALA A 313 -4.34 17.65 6.65
C ALA A 313 -2.92 17.26 7.07
N ALA A 314 -2.03 17.03 6.11
CA ALA A 314 -0.62 16.76 6.38
C ALA A 314 0.07 17.93 7.09
N GLN A 315 -0.11 19.15 6.58
CA GLN A 315 0.45 20.36 7.18
C GLN A 315 -0.08 20.60 8.60
N THR A 316 -1.38 20.40 8.82
CA THR A 316 -1.98 20.53 10.16
C THR A 316 -1.34 19.56 11.15
N ALA A 317 -1.07 18.32 10.74
CA ALA A 317 -0.37 17.36 11.61
C ALA A 317 1.05 17.83 11.96
N LEU A 318 1.80 18.36 10.98
CA LEU A 318 3.14 18.92 11.21
C LEU A 318 3.09 20.14 12.14
N ASP A 319 2.14 21.05 11.94
CA ASP A 319 1.99 22.28 12.71
C ASP A 319 1.67 22.01 14.19
N VAL A 320 0.90 20.96 14.49
CA VAL A 320 0.63 20.55 15.89
C VAL A 320 1.79 19.78 16.54
N GLY A 321 2.87 19.55 15.81
CA GLY A 321 4.12 18.98 16.32
C GLY A 321 4.32 17.49 16.03
N VAL A 322 3.54 16.87 15.13
CA VAL A 322 3.93 15.56 14.57
C VAL A 322 5.25 15.73 13.84
N ARG A 323 6.23 14.88 14.13
CA ARG A 323 7.60 15.04 13.64
C ARG A 323 7.68 14.95 12.11
N ASP A 324 6.99 13.98 11.53
CA ASP A 324 7.02 13.70 10.10
C ASP A 324 5.68 13.11 9.63
N VAL A 325 5.26 13.49 8.42
CA VAL A 325 4.25 12.76 7.63
C VAL A 325 4.97 12.10 6.46
N ARG A 326 4.83 10.77 6.34
CA ARG A 326 5.61 9.95 5.40
C ARG A 326 4.69 9.08 4.56
N ASN A 327 5.03 8.87 3.30
CA ASN A 327 4.26 8.00 2.40
C ASN A 327 4.83 6.58 2.33
N GLN A 328 3.95 5.61 2.52
CA GLN A 328 4.17 4.20 2.28
C GLN A 328 3.21 3.74 1.18
N GLY A 329 3.64 3.79 -0.08
CA GLY A 329 2.85 3.32 -1.23
C GLY A 329 3.18 1.89 -1.63
N VAL A 330 2.45 1.35 -2.60
CA VAL A 330 2.70 0.05 -3.24
C VAL A 330 2.92 0.29 -4.73
N LEU A 331 3.95 -0.33 -5.29
CA LEU A 331 4.17 -0.40 -6.73
C LEU A 331 3.15 -1.32 -7.36
N MET A 332 2.34 -0.75 -8.25
CA MET A 332 1.31 -1.47 -8.97
C MET A 332 1.38 -1.13 -10.46
N ARG A 333 1.36 -2.19 -11.27
CA ARG A 333 1.28 -2.10 -12.73
C ARG A 333 0.03 -1.32 -13.13
N GLY A 334 0.21 -0.33 -14.00
CA GLY A 334 -0.86 0.54 -14.47
C GLY A 334 -1.36 1.56 -13.44
N VAL A 335 -0.62 1.76 -12.34
CA VAL A 335 -0.91 2.81 -11.34
C VAL A 335 0.30 3.72 -11.15
N ASN A 336 1.46 3.17 -10.81
CA ASN A 336 2.67 3.95 -10.47
C ASN A 336 3.98 3.21 -10.72
N ALA A 337 3.95 2.13 -11.49
CA ALA A 337 5.10 1.29 -11.76
C ALA A 337 5.85 1.70 -13.02
N THR A 338 5.91 3.00 -13.31
CA THR A 338 6.72 3.61 -14.35
C THR A 338 7.48 4.82 -13.79
N THR A 339 8.63 5.15 -14.38
CA THR A 339 9.48 6.25 -13.93
C THR A 339 8.72 7.59 -13.87
N PRO A 340 7.95 8.01 -14.90
CA PRO A 340 7.20 9.27 -14.85
C PRO A 340 6.12 9.28 -13.75
N GLU A 341 5.30 8.23 -13.65
CA GLU A 341 4.23 8.18 -12.64
C GLU A 341 4.78 8.22 -11.21
N LEU A 342 5.87 7.49 -10.95
CA LEU A 342 6.49 7.45 -9.63
C LEU A 342 7.16 8.78 -9.27
N LEU A 343 7.86 9.41 -10.22
CA LEU A 343 8.48 10.71 -10.00
C LEU A 343 7.41 11.80 -9.79
N ASP A 344 6.37 11.84 -10.61
CA ASP A 344 5.26 12.79 -10.46
C ASP A 344 4.61 12.66 -9.08
N LEU A 345 4.36 11.42 -8.63
CA LEU A 345 3.87 11.17 -7.28
C LEU A 345 4.84 11.67 -6.21
N CYS A 346 6.13 11.37 -6.33
CA CYS A 346 7.12 11.79 -5.33
C CYS A 346 7.29 13.31 -5.25
N PHE A 347 7.29 14.00 -6.39
CA PHE A 347 7.35 15.46 -6.42
C PHE A 347 6.09 16.09 -5.85
N ALA A 348 4.90 15.56 -6.15
CA ALA A 348 3.66 16.04 -5.56
C ALA A 348 3.62 15.82 -4.03
N LEU A 349 4.06 14.65 -3.56
CA LEU A 349 4.17 14.35 -2.12
C LEU A 349 5.10 15.35 -1.41
N GLN A 350 6.34 15.45 -1.89
CA GLN A 350 7.37 16.24 -1.22
C GLN A 350 7.19 17.74 -1.40
N GLY A 351 6.90 18.18 -2.63
CA GLY A 351 6.90 19.58 -3.02
C GLY A 351 5.59 20.31 -2.74
N GLU A 352 4.46 19.62 -2.80
CA GLU A 352 3.15 20.27 -2.69
C GLU A 352 2.34 19.84 -1.45
N ALA A 353 2.53 18.61 -0.95
CA ALA A 353 1.78 18.10 0.19
C ALA A 353 2.55 18.09 1.53
N GLY A 354 3.86 18.35 1.52
CA GLY A 354 4.70 18.26 2.73
C GLY A 354 4.82 16.82 3.27
N ILE A 355 4.70 15.82 2.40
CA ILE A 355 4.73 14.39 2.74
C ILE A 355 6.02 13.77 2.20
N LEU A 356 6.80 13.15 3.07
CA LEU A 356 8.07 12.52 2.67
C LEU A 356 7.82 11.20 1.91
N PRO A 357 8.30 11.03 0.66
CA PRO A 357 8.27 9.75 -0.03
C PRO A 357 9.20 8.75 0.68
N TYR A 358 8.64 7.85 1.49
CA TYR A 358 9.43 6.99 2.37
C TYR A 358 9.66 5.59 1.79
N TYR A 359 8.59 4.86 1.51
CA TYR A 359 8.66 3.54 0.89
C TYR A 359 7.66 3.38 -0.24
N PHE A 360 8.07 2.63 -1.25
CA PHE A 360 7.17 1.92 -2.16
C PHE A 360 7.40 0.43 -2.03
N TYR A 361 6.39 -0.30 -1.59
CA TYR A 361 6.42 -1.75 -1.45
C TYR A 361 6.17 -2.40 -2.80
N MET A 362 6.85 -3.50 -3.09
CA MET A 362 6.33 -4.45 -4.07
C MET A 362 4.96 -4.95 -3.61
N CYS A 363 4.03 -5.15 -4.55
CA CYS A 363 2.71 -5.68 -4.22
C CYS A 363 2.82 -7.13 -3.73
N ASP A 364 2.33 -7.38 -2.52
CA ASP A 364 2.44 -8.67 -1.84
C ASP A 364 1.71 -9.80 -2.59
N MET A 365 2.12 -11.04 -2.34
CA MET A 365 1.57 -12.25 -2.96
C MET A 365 0.23 -12.65 -2.32
N ILE A 366 -0.77 -11.79 -2.44
CA ILE A 366 -2.12 -12.07 -1.98
C ILE A 366 -3.00 -12.63 -3.13
N PRO A 367 -4.01 -13.45 -2.81
CA PRO A 367 -4.99 -13.92 -3.78
C PRO A 367 -5.55 -12.82 -4.69
N ASN A 368 -5.67 -13.14 -5.98
CA ASN A 368 -6.26 -12.34 -7.05
C ASN A 368 -5.54 -11.01 -7.36
N ALA A 369 -4.31 -10.80 -6.88
CA ALA A 369 -3.57 -9.54 -7.06
C ALA A 369 -2.55 -9.54 -8.21
N GLU A 370 -2.36 -10.64 -8.95
CA GLU A 370 -1.26 -10.76 -9.94
C GLU A 370 -1.22 -9.65 -10.99
N HIS A 371 -2.38 -9.21 -11.47
CA HIS A 371 -2.50 -8.13 -12.44
C HIS A 371 -1.86 -6.80 -11.98
N TRP A 372 -1.70 -6.54 -10.68
CA TRP A 372 -0.98 -5.37 -10.16
C TRP A 372 0.51 -5.62 -9.96
N ARG A 373 0.94 -6.86 -9.80
CA ARG A 373 2.31 -7.16 -9.38
C ARG A 373 3.32 -6.87 -10.49
N VAL A 374 4.55 -6.55 -10.08
CA VAL A 374 5.71 -6.36 -10.96
C VAL A 374 6.87 -7.22 -10.46
N PRO A 375 7.76 -7.69 -11.36
CA PRO A 375 8.90 -8.51 -10.98
C PRO A 375 9.98 -7.68 -10.29
N VAL A 376 10.82 -8.33 -9.48
CA VAL A 376 11.89 -7.68 -8.71
C VAL A 376 12.84 -6.91 -9.62
N TRP A 377 13.21 -7.47 -10.79
CA TRP A 377 14.10 -6.77 -11.73
C TRP A 377 13.52 -5.43 -12.21
N HIS A 378 12.20 -5.34 -12.38
CA HIS A 378 11.55 -4.10 -12.81
C HIS A 378 11.59 -3.07 -11.67
N ALA A 379 11.33 -3.51 -10.44
CA ALA A 379 11.47 -2.64 -9.26
C ALA A 379 12.90 -2.12 -9.07
N GLN A 380 13.93 -2.95 -9.35
CA GLN A 380 15.34 -2.54 -9.34
C GLN A 380 15.65 -1.50 -10.42
N GLN A 381 15.15 -1.71 -11.64
CA GLN A 381 15.31 -0.74 -12.73
C GLN A 381 14.63 0.59 -12.38
N LEU A 382 13.41 0.54 -11.84
CA LEU A 382 12.67 1.73 -11.43
C LEU A 382 13.40 2.49 -10.31
N GLN A 383 13.99 1.80 -9.33
CA GLN A 383 14.80 2.44 -8.29
C GLN A 383 16.00 3.18 -8.89
N HIS A 384 16.68 2.57 -9.88
CA HIS A 384 17.78 3.20 -10.61
C HIS A 384 17.31 4.44 -11.38
N ASP A 385 16.21 4.33 -12.10
CA ASP A 385 15.71 5.37 -13.00
C ASP A 385 15.20 6.61 -12.28
N ILE A 386 14.82 6.52 -11.00
CA ILE A 386 14.45 7.68 -10.19
C ILE A 386 15.63 8.33 -9.45
N MET A 387 16.81 7.72 -9.43
CA MET A 387 17.98 8.28 -8.75
C MET A 387 18.42 9.59 -9.42
N GLY A 388 18.77 10.58 -8.60
CA GLY A 388 19.27 11.88 -9.07
C GLY A 388 18.20 12.95 -9.31
N TYR A 389 16.91 12.59 -9.36
CA TYR A 389 15.82 13.55 -9.56
C TYR A 389 15.35 14.22 -8.26
N LEU A 390 15.32 13.48 -7.15
CA LEU A 390 14.88 13.96 -5.84
C LEU A 390 16.09 14.22 -4.92
N PRO A 391 15.97 15.13 -3.93
CA PRO A 391 16.99 15.25 -2.89
C PRO A 391 17.08 13.93 -2.11
N GLY A 392 18.29 13.51 -1.72
CA GLY A 392 18.53 12.16 -1.22
C GLY A 392 17.71 11.74 0.02
N TYR A 393 17.23 12.68 0.84
CA TYR A 393 16.34 12.38 1.96
C TYR A 393 14.91 12.05 1.52
N ALA A 394 14.47 12.55 0.36
CA ALA A 394 13.13 12.38 -0.22
C ALA A 394 13.11 11.41 -1.42
N THR A 395 14.26 10.85 -1.81
CA THR A 395 14.30 9.72 -2.74
C THR A 395 13.72 8.49 -2.01
N PRO A 396 12.57 7.95 -2.47
CA PRO A 396 11.96 6.83 -1.79
C PRO A 396 12.80 5.57 -1.97
N ARG A 397 12.66 4.66 -1.01
CA ARG A 397 13.21 3.31 -1.10
C ARG A 397 12.15 2.36 -1.65
N ILE A 398 12.49 1.63 -2.70
CA ILE A 398 11.66 0.53 -3.19
C ILE A 398 12.03 -0.74 -2.43
N VAL A 399 11.03 -1.37 -1.82
CA VAL A 399 11.22 -2.48 -0.87
C VAL A 399 10.35 -3.69 -1.20
N CYS A 400 10.87 -4.87 -0.97
CA CYS A 400 10.12 -6.13 -0.95
C CYS A 400 9.92 -6.55 0.52
N ASP A 401 8.69 -6.85 0.95
CA ASP A 401 8.44 -7.47 2.26
C ASP A 401 8.46 -8.99 2.06
N VAL A 402 9.63 -9.59 2.31
CA VAL A 402 9.84 -11.00 2.03
C VAL A 402 9.32 -11.84 3.20
N PRO A 403 8.50 -12.89 2.98
CA PRO A 403 8.00 -13.75 4.05
C PRO A 403 9.13 -14.23 4.98
N PHE A 404 8.90 -14.17 6.29
CA PHE A 404 9.87 -14.45 7.37
C PHE A 404 11.13 -13.56 7.43
N VAL A 405 11.48 -12.85 6.36
CA VAL A 405 12.66 -11.96 6.28
C VAL A 405 12.32 -10.52 6.59
N GLY A 406 11.10 -10.08 6.29
CA GLY A 406 10.70 -8.69 6.42
C GLY A 406 11.19 -7.80 5.27
N LYS A 407 11.07 -6.49 5.49
CA LYS A 407 11.33 -5.44 4.49
C LYS A 407 12.81 -5.40 4.11
N ARG A 408 13.11 -5.54 2.82
CA ARG A 408 14.45 -5.40 2.22
C ARG A 408 14.38 -4.48 1.01
N TRP A 409 15.45 -3.72 0.78
CA TRP A 409 15.53 -2.94 -0.46
C TRP A 409 15.68 -3.90 -1.62
N VAL A 410 15.11 -3.57 -2.78
CA VAL A 410 15.04 -4.51 -3.91
C VAL A 410 16.42 -4.93 -4.45
N HIS A 411 17.50 -4.20 -4.14
CA HIS A 411 18.87 -4.54 -4.50
C HIS A 411 19.61 -5.42 -3.47
N MET A 412 18.98 -5.78 -2.34
CA MET A 412 19.60 -6.58 -1.27
C MET A 412 19.33 -8.09 -1.39
N LEU A 413 18.83 -8.56 -2.53
CA LEU A 413 18.71 -9.98 -2.81
C LEU A 413 20.10 -10.62 -2.91
N THR A 414 20.18 -11.91 -2.56
CA THR A 414 21.43 -12.69 -2.58
C THR A 414 21.63 -13.39 -3.93
N ASP A 415 20.54 -13.79 -4.58
CA ASP A 415 20.56 -14.52 -5.85
C ASP A 415 19.20 -14.37 -6.55
N TYR A 416 19.18 -14.48 -7.88
CA TYR A 416 17.97 -14.25 -8.67
C TYR A 416 17.98 -15.06 -9.96
N ASP A 417 17.13 -16.09 -9.99
CA ASP A 417 16.78 -16.81 -11.21
C ASP A 417 15.72 -16.00 -11.96
N ARG A 418 16.15 -15.27 -13.00
CA ARG A 418 15.25 -14.44 -13.83
C ARG A 418 14.41 -15.25 -14.82
N ASP A 419 14.83 -16.48 -15.12
CA ASP A 419 14.06 -17.34 -16.01
C ASP A 419 12.84 -17.88 -15.26
N ARG A 420 13.02 -18.33 -14.01
CA ARG A 420 11.93 -18.83 -13.16
C ARG A 420 11.24 -17.76 -12.33
N GLY A 421 11.81 -16.56 -12.25
CA GLY A 421 11.28 -15.48 -11.42
C GLY A 421 11.45 -15.71 -9.92
N ILE A 422 12.54 -16.36 -9.50
CA ILE A 422 12.77 -16.70 -8.09
C ILE A 422 13.94 -15.89 -7.57
N SER A 423 13.64 -14.94 -6.68
CA SER A 423 14.63 -14.15 -5.95
C SER A 423 14.84 -14.74 -4.56
N TYR A 424 16.09 -14.73 -4.08
CA TYR A 424 16.45 -15.29 -2.79
C TYR A 424 17.04 -14.25 -1.86
N TRP A 425 16.62 -14.30 -0.60
CA TRP A 425 16.90 -13.28 0.40
C TRP A 425 17.41 -13.91 1.69
N THR A 426 18.15 -13.14 2.46
CA THR A 426 18.70 -13.54 3.75
C THR A 426 18.40 -12.48 4.82
N LYS A 427 18.65 -12.83 6.08
CA LYS A 427 18.42 -11.94 7.23
C LYS A 427 19.46 -12.15 8.32
N ASN A 428 19.61 -11.12 9.14
CA ASN A 428 20.57 -11.06 10.25
C ASN A 428 19.88 -11.05 11.63
N TYR A 429 18.61 -11.45 11.68
CA TYR A 429 17.85 -11.59 12.93
C TYR A 429 16.85 -12.74 12.83
N ARG A 430 16.42 -13.24 13.99
CA ARG A 430 15.36 -14.25 14.10
C ARG A 430 14.03 -13.55 14.35
N THR A 431 12.96 -14.09 13.78
CA THR A 431 11.59 -13.72 14.17
C THR A 431 11.21 -14.42 15.47
N SER A 432 10.09 -14.02 16.08
CA SER A 432 9.56 -14.65 17.30
C SER A 432 9.33 -16.16 17.13
N ILE A 433 8.82 -16.56 15.96
CA ILE A 433 8.50 -17.95 15.61
C ILE A 433 9.74 -18.80 15.25
N GLU A 434 10.90 -18.18 15.04
CA GLU A 434 12.16 -18.85 14.70
C GLU A 434 13.15 -18.89 15.87
N SER A 435 12.71 -18.54 17.09
CA SER A 435 13.58 -18.48 18.26
C SER A 435 14.35 -19.79 18.51
N ALA A 436 13.72 -20.94 18.23
CA ALA A 436 14.30 -22.28 18.36
C ALA A 436 15.07 -22.79 17.12
N ASP A 437 14.99 -22.09 15.98
CA ASP A 437 15.64 -22.50 14.74
C ASP A 437 17.07 -21.94 14.69
N LEU A 438 18.04 -22.82 14.95
CA LEU A 438 19.46 -22.46 14.97
C LEU A 438 19.98 -22.07 13.58
N GLU A 439 19.37 -22.59 12.52
CA GLU A 439 19.76 -22.35 11.13
C GLU A 439 19.01 -21.18 10.48
N ALA A 440 18.07 -20.54 11.20
CA ALA A 440 17.23 -19.47 10.66
C ALA A 440 18.00 -18.33 9.96
N LEU A 441 19.25 -18.08 10.41
CA LEU A 441 20.14 -17.05 9.87
C LEU A 441 20.94 -17.50 8.63
N ASN A 442 21.05 -18.81 8.40
CA ASN A 442 21.76 -19.38 7.25
C ASN A 442 20.80 -19.73 6.10
N LYS A 443 19.49 -19.68 6.34
CA LYS A 443 18.45 -19.97 5.34
C LYS A 443 18.36 -18.89 4.26
N ARG A 444 18.08 -19.34 3.03
CA ARG A 444 17.61 -18.51 1.92
C ARG A 444 16.09 -18.56 1.88
N TYR A 445 15.47 -17.40 1.70
CA TYR A 445 14.02 -17.27 1.60
C TYR A 445 13.67 -16.82 0.19
N ALA A 446 12.76 -17.54 -0.47
CA ALA A 446 12.33 -17.22 -1.82
C ALA A 446 11.25 -16.13 -1.84
N TYR A 447 11.26 -15.31 -2.88
CA TYR A 447 10.14 -14.47 -3.29
C TYR A 447 9.98 -14.61 -4.81
N TYR A 448 8.73 -14.72 -5.24
CA TYR A 448 8.39 -15.14 -6.59
C TYR A 448 7.80 -13.99 -7.40
N ASP A 449 8.29 -13.79 -8.60
CA ASP A 449 7.78 -12.81 -9.54
C ASP A 449 6.44 -13.24 -10.16
N PRO A 450 5.67 -12.32 -10.75
CA PRO A 450 4.49 -12.66 -11.56
C PRO A 450 4.87 -13.54 -12.75
N ILE A 451 4.21 -14.69 -12.88
CA ILE A 451 4.53 -15.71 -13.90
C ILE A 451 4.47 -15.12 -15.31
N ASP A 452 3.54 -14.19 -15.56
CA ASP A 452 3.35 -13.57 -16.87
C ASP A 452 4.48 -12.65 -17.32
N THR A 453 5.39 -12.31 -16.41
CA THR A 453 6.55 -11.46 -16.68
C THR A 453 7.82 -12.26 -16.95
N LEU A 454 7.73 -13.59 -16.90
CA LEU A 454 8.83 -14.52 -17.14
C LEU A 454 8.97 -14.81 -18.64
N PRO A 455 10.16 -15.20 -19.11
CA PRO A 455 10.31 -15.75 -20.46
C PRO A 455 9.48 -17.02 -20.64
N ASP A 456 9.24 -17.41 -21.89
CA ASP A 456 8.43 -18.60 -22.24
C ASP A 456 8.91 -19.88 -21.53
N SER A 457 10.23 -20.04 -21.36
CA SER A 457 10.82 -21.16 -20.61
C SER A 457 10.40 -21.18 -19.14
N GLY A 458 10.32 -20.02 -18.49
CA GLY A 458 9.85 -19.86 -17.13
C GLY A 458 8.36 -20.11 -16.98
N GLN A 459 7.56 -19.56 -17.88
CA GLN A 459 6.11 -19.78 -17.91
C GLN A 459 5.78 -21.26 -18.12
N GLN A 460 6.50 -21.95 -19.02
CA GLN A 460 6.36 -23.38 -19.20
C GLN A 460 6.76 -24.15 -17.94
N TRP A 461 7.87 -23.79 -17.29
CA TRP A 461 8.29 -24.44 -16.06
C TRP A 461 7.20 -24.37 -14.97
N TRP A 462 6.61 -23.20 -14.74
CA TRP A 462 5.50 -23.05 -13.78
C TRP A 462 4.23 -23.79 -14.19
N THR A 463 3.98 -23.93 -15.49
CA THR A 463 2.84 -24.71 -16.01
C THR A 463 3.05 -26.19 -15.74
N ASP A 464 4.27 -26.70 -15.94
CA ASP A 464 4.63 -28.10 -15.72
C ASP A 464 4.67 -28.48 -14.23
N HIS A 465 4.92 -27.52 -13.34
CA HIS A 465 5.02 -27.71 -11.89
C HIS A 465 3.84 -27.04 -11.14
N ARG A 466 2.67 -26.95 -11.77
CA ARG A 466 1.51 -26.27 -11.18
C ARG A 466 0.97 -26.94 -9.91
N ASP A 467 1.18 -28.25 -9.79
CA ASP A 467 0.66 -29.09 -8.71
C ASP A 467 1.71 -29.45 -7.65
N ASP A 468 2.96 -28.99 -7.82
CA ASP A 468 4.08 -29.15 -6.86
C ASP A 468 4.13 -27.97 -5.86
#